data_AF-A0AAW5HX19-F1
#
_entry.id   AF-A0AAW5HX19-F1
#
_cell.length_a   1.000
_cell.length_b   1.000
_cell.length_c   1.000
_cell.angle_alpha   90.00
_cell.angle_beta   90.00
_cell.angle_gamma   90.00
#
_symmetry.space_group_name_H-M   'P 1'
#
loop_
_entity.id
_entity.type
_entity.pdbx_description
1 polymer ?
#
loop_
_entity_poly.entity_id
_entity_poly.type
_entity_poly.pdbx_seq_one_letter_code
_entity_poly.pdbx_strand_id
1 'polypeptide(L)'
;MGLLASLVKDIIQKLVAWFRSGKRSLSTFIDSVKLAIKSFLSNMKTHLLNAGNTLITTIFTAIFGPVIGMIKKAWIFLKQGYKSVKEAIEFFKNPANKNMPFSIKMMEVGKIIVTGATAGGAILLGETIEKGLMTIPVFAFQIPLLGSLASLLGMFFGALISGLIGALALNLIDKMIAKKQRSINQSQQISKKNDIINSQEQILVVMAAQAANDKKDTAQNVMNRHQEANDVIEKSTSSVDENLNAVNDNEKKSEEIQTRNTSALDEIDDILNNL
;
A
#
# COMPACT_ATOMS: atom_id res chain seq x y z
N MET A 1 4.78 -25.76 46.97
CA MET A 1 5.16 -25.19 45.65
C MET A 1 4.35 -25.73 44.46
N GLY A 2 3.76 -26.94 44.50
CA GLY A 2 3.06 -27.54 43.33
C GLY A 2 1.75 -26.85 42.89
N LEU A 3 0.90 -26.38 43.81
CA LEU A 3 -0.43 -25.83 43.47
C LEU A 3 -0.38 -24.50 42.73
N LEU A 4 0.51 -23.59 43.14
CA LEU A 4 0.68 -22.29 42.50
C LEU A 4 1.39 -22.41 41.14
N ALA A 5 2.37 -23.32 41.04
CA ALA A 5 2.98 -23.63 39.75
C ALA A 5 1.96 -24.24 38.78
N SER A 6 1.05 -25.09 39.28
CA SER A 6 -0.06 -25.65 38.49
C SER A 6 -1.05 -24.58 38.05
N LEU A 7 -1.39 -23.62 38.92
CA LEU A 7 -2.21 -22.45 38.58
C LEU A 7 -1.61 -21.68 37.40
N VAL A 8 -0.33 -21.30 37.53
CA VAL A 8 0.38 -20.52 36.53
C VAL A 8 0.44 -21.30 35.22
N LYS A 9 0.74 -22.58 35.27
CA LYS A 9 0.79 -23.48 34.11
C LYS A 9 -0.56 -23.58 33.39
N ASP A 10 -1.65 -23.83 34.13
CA ASP A 10 -3.00 -23.95 33.56
C ASP A 10 -3.44 -22.63 32.90
N ILE A 11 -3.14 -21.50 33.56
CA ILE A 11 -3.50 -20.18 33.05
C ILE A 11 -2.68 -19.83 31.80
N ILE A 12 -1.37 -20.06 31.80
CA ILE A 12 -0.52 -19.85 30.63
C ILE A 12 -0.99 -20.76 29.48
N GLN A 13 -1.28 -22.04 29.73
CA GLN A 13 -1.69 -22.97 28.67
C GLN A 13 -3.00 -22.54 27.99
N LYS A 14 -4.01 -22.13 28.76
CA LYS A 14 -5.28 -21.63 28.20
C LYS A 14 -5.10 -20.30 27.47
N LEU A 15 -4.25 -19.40 27.97
CA LEU A 15 -3.93 -18.14 27.30
C LEU A 15 -3.17 -18.37 25.99
N VAL A 16 -2.18 -19.26 25.96
CA VAL A 16 -1.44 -19.61 24.75
C VAL A 16 -2.37 -20.24 23.71
N ALA A 17 -3.28 -21.13 24.12
CA ALA A 17 -4.28 -21.70 23.23
C ALA A 17 -5.21 -20.63 22.66
N TRP A 18 -5.64 -19.67 23.47
CA TRP A 18 -6.42 -18.53 23.02
C TRP A 18 -5.64 -17.67 22.00
N PHE A 19 -4.38 -17.35 22.26
CA PHE A 19 -3.52 -16.64 21.32
C PHE A 19 -3.42 -17.39 19.99
N ARG A 20 -3.26 -18.73 20.00
CA ARG A 20 -3.17 -19.53 18.77
C ARG A 20 -4.49 -19.68 18.02
N SER A 21 -5.64 -19.47 18.65
CA SER A 21 -6.97 -19.69 18.06
C SER A 21 -7.36 -18.74 16.91
N GLY A 22 -6.62 -17.66 16.68
CA GLY A 22 -6.90 -16.64 15.64
C GLY A 22 -8.14 -15.77 15.90
N LYS A 23 -9.10 -16.21 16.72
CA LYS A 23 -10.34 -15.49 17.09
C LYS A 23 -10.14 -14.60 18.33
N ARG A 24 -9.22 -13.64 18.25
CA ARG A 24 -8.78 -12.80 19.38
C ARG A 24 -9.73 -11.61 19.58
N SER A 25 -10.61 -11.67 20.58
CA SER A 25 -11.45 -10.55 21.01
C SER A 25 -11.48 -10.47 22.54
N LEU A 26 -11.94 -9.33 23.08
CA LEU A 26 -12.08 -9.18 24.54
C LEU A 26 -13.01 -10.24 25.14
N SER A 27 -14.08 -10.61 24.43
CA SER A 27 -15.02 -11.65 24.89
C SER A 27 -14.33 -13.00 24.95
N THR A 28 -13.67 -13.43 23.88
CA THR A 28 -12.99 -14.73 23.86
C THR A 28 -11.82 -14.78 24.83
N PHE A 29 -11.21 -13.63 25.14
CA PHE A 29 -10.22 -13.49 26.20
C PHE A 29 -10.81 -13.71 27.59
N ILE A 30 -11.91 -13.01 27.92
CA ILE A 30 -12.63 -13.16 29.19
C ILE A 30 -13.03 -14.63 29.39
N ASP A 31 -13.50 -15.29 28.33
CA ASP A 31 -13.85 -16.71 28.36
C ASP A 31 -12.63 -17.60 28.63
N SER A 32 -11.47 -17.27 28.06
CA SER A 32 -10.22 -18.01 28.30
C SER A 32 -9.73 -17.85 29.74
N VAL A 33 -9.80 -16.63 30.30
CA VAL A 33 -9.50 -16.37 31.72
C VAL A 33 -10.48 -17.10 32.63
N LYS A 34 -11.78 -17.10 32.30
CA LYS A 34 -12.82 -17.84 33.02
C LYS A 34 -12.51 -19.33 33.07
N LEU A 35 -12.19 -19.92 31.92
CA LEU A 35 -11.86 -21.34 31.80
C LEU A 35 -10.58 -21.68 32.56
N ALA A 36 -9.60 -20.78 32.56
CA ALA A 36 -8.34 -20.96 33.26
C ALA A 36 -8.52 -20.98 34.79
N ILE A 37 -9.27 -20.02 35.33
CA ILE A 37 -9.63 -19.99 36.77
C ILE A 37 -10.45 -21.23 37.13
N LYS A 38 -11.43 -21.62 36.31
CA LYS A 38 -12.25 -22.81 36.55
C LYS A 38 -11.41 -24.10 36.55
N SER A 39 -10.48 -24.23 35.60
CA SER A 39 -9.58 -25.39 35.50
C SER A 39 -8.68 -25.48 36.72
N PHE A 40 -8.07 -24.38 37.13
CA PHE A 40 -7.23 -24.33 38.34
C PHE A 40 -8.02 -24.75 39.59
N LEU A 41 -9.20 -24.17 39.82
CA LEU A 41 -9.99 -24.48 41.00
C LEU A 41 -10.49 -25.93 41.00
N SER A 42 -10.79 -26.48 39.81
CA SER A 42 -11.13 -27.89 39.65
C SER A 42 -9.94 -28.80 39.97
N ASN A 43 -8.73 -28.41 39.56
CA ASN A 43 -7.48 -29.13 39.87
C ASN A 43 -7.08 -28.96 41.34
N MET A 44 -7.55 -27.92 42.02
CA MET A 44 -7.35 -27.69 43.44
C MET A 44 -8.33 -28.49 44.31
N LYS A 45 -9.48 -28.92 43.76
CA LYS A 45 -10.50 -29.74 44.46
C LYS A 45 -9.94 -31.05 45.02
N THR A 46 -8.92 -31.61 44.39
CA THR A 46 -8.22 -32.83 44.84
C THR A 46 -7.26 -32.57 46.01
N HIS A 47 -6.88 -31.32 46.27
CA HIS A 47 -5.88 -30.94 47.27
C HIS A 47 -6.43 -30.08 48.42
N LEU A 48 -7.57 -29.39 48.21
CA LEU A 48 -8.36 -28.77 49.27
C LEU A 48 -9.38 -29.77 49.81
N LEU A 49 -8.92 -30.56 50.79
CA LEU A 49 -9.66 -31.50 51.64
C LEU A 49 -11.18 -31.33 51.57
N ASN A 50 -11.90 -32.29 50.98
CA ASN A 50 -13.35 -32.54 51.16
C ASN A 50 -14.25 -31.28 51.15
N ALA A 51 -13.87 -30.21 50.44
CA ALA A 51 -14.63 -28.99 50.40
C ALA A 51 -15.84 -29.17 49.49
N GLY A 52 -17.05 -28.98 50.01
CA GLY A 52 -18.28 -29.04 49.23
C GLY A 52 -18.25 -28.07 48.04
N ASN A 53 -18.97 -28.40 46.95
CA ASN A 53 -19.02 -27.59 45.72
C ASN A 53 -19.33 -26.10 45.97
N THR A 54 -19.99 -25.78 47.09
CA THR A 54 -20.30 -24.42 47.55
C THR A 54 -19.04 -23.59 47.82
N LEU A 55 -18.03 -24.11 48.51
CA LEU A 55 -16.78 -23.37 48.82
C LEU A 55 -15.98 -23.06 47.55
N ILE A 56 -15.91 -24.00 46.61
CA ILE A 56 -15.21 -23.83 45.32
C ILE A 56 -15.90 -22.76 44.46
N THR A 57 -17.23 -22.74 44.46
CA THR A 57 -18.02 -21.75 43.70
C THR A 57 -17.87 -20.34 44.30
N THR A 58 -17.82 -20.23 45.63
CA THR A 58 -17.53 -18.97 46.33
C THR A 58 -16.14 -18.44 45.97
N ILE A 59 -15.13 -19.32 46.00
CA ILE A 59 -13.75 -19.00 45.61
C ILE A 59 -13.68 -18.55 44.13
N PHE A 60 -14.35 -19.27 43.23
CA PHE A 60 -14.42 -18.92 41.81
C PHE A 60 -14.97 -17.52 41.62
N THR A 61 -16.10 -17.22 42.26
CA THR A 61 -16.80 -15.93 42.09
C THR A 61 -15.97 -14.76 42.60
N ALA A 62 -15.29 -14.94 43.74
CA ALA A 62 -14.46 -13.93 44.36
C ALA A 62 -13.14 -13.65 43.61
N ILE A 63 -12.62 -14.61 42.82
CA ILE A 63 -11.50 -14.35 41.90
C ILE A 63 -12.04 -13.75 40.59
N PHE A 64 -13.03 -14.40 39.98
CA PHE A 64 -13.49 -14.11 38.63
C PHE A 64 -14.11 -12.71 38.53
N GLY A 65 -14.95 -12.32 39.50
CA GLY A 65 -15.63 -11.03 39.50
C GLY A 65 -14.67 -9.84 39.43
N PRO A 66 -13.76 -9.69 40.41
CA PRO A 66 -12.75 -8.63 40.39
C PRO A 66 -11.85 -8.67 39.16
N VAL A 67 -11.32 -9.84 38.77
CA VAL A 67 -10.42 -9.98 37.61
C VAL A 67 -11.08 -9.51 36.32
N ILE A 68 -12.32 -9.95 36.03
CA ILE A 68 -13.05 -9.51 34.83
C ILE A 68 -13.44 -8.03 34.89
N GLY A 69 -13.83 -7.54 36.07
CA GLY A 69 -14.10 -6.12 36.28
C GLY A 69 -12.90 -5.24 35.91
N MET A 70 -11.70 -5.66 36.30
CA MET A 70 -10.45 -4.94 35.99
C MET A 70 -10.08 -5.03 34.51
N ILE A 71 -10.23 -6.21 33.88
CA ILE A 71 -10.02 -6.37 32.43
C ILE A 71 -10.94 -5.42 31.63
N LYS A 72 -12.22 -5.34 32.01
CA LYS A 72 -13.18 -4.44 31.36
C LYS A 72 -12.82 -2.96 31.57
N LYS A 73 -12.45 -2.57 32.78
CA LYS A 73 -12.01 -1.19 33.08
C LYS A 73 -10.76 -0.81 32.30
N ALA A 74 -9.76 -1.69 32.25
CA ALA A 74 -8.55 -1.46 31.48
C ALA A 74 -8.82 -1.37 29.97
N TRP A 75 -9.78 -2.14 29.44
CA TRP A 75 -10.23 -2.01 28.05
C TRP A 75 -10.95 -0.68 27.76
N ILE A 76 -11.81 -0.22 28.68
CA ILE A 76 -12.46 1.09 28.58
C ILE A 76 -11.39 2.20 28.58
N PHE A 77 -10.41 2.11 29.48
CA PHE A 77 -9.29 3.04 29.53
C PHE A 77 -8.50 3.06 28.22
N LEU A 78 -8.21 1.89 27.64
CA LEU A 78 -7.51 1.78 26.37
C LEU A 78 -8.30 2.40 25.20
N LYS A 79 -9.62 2.23 25.18
CA LYS A 79 -10.51 2.94 24.24
C LYS A 79 -10.52 4.45 24.45
N GLN A 80 -10.46 4.91 25.70
CA GLN A 80 -10.41 6.32 26.04
C GLN A 80 -9.05 6.94 25.67
N GLY A 81 -7.95 6.23 25.91
CA GLY A 81 -6.61 6.62 25.47
C GLY A 81 -6.53 6.78 23.95
N TYR A 82 -7.19 5.89 23.18
CA TYR A 82 -7.32 6.07 21.73
C TYR A 82 -8.02 7.39 21.36
N LYS A 83 -9.05 7.79 22.11
CA LYS A 83 -9.72 9.08 21.89
C LYS A 83 -8.77 10.26 22.14
N SER A 84 -8.00 10.23 23.23
CA SER A 84 -7.01 11.27 23.53
C SER A 84 -5.91 11.36 22.46
N VAL A 85 -5.46 10.21 21.94
CA VAL A 85 -4.52 10.18 20.79
C VAL A 85 -5.17 10.79 19.55
N LYS A 86 -6.45 10.51 19.28
CA LYS A 86 -7.18 11.11 18.15
C LYS A 86 -7.30 12.62 18.32
N GLU A 87 -7.64 13.11 19.51
CA GLU A 87 -7.71 14.53 19.84
C GLU A 87 -6.36 15.22 19.64
N ALA A 88 -5.25 14.59 20.03
CA ALA A 88 -3.90 15.07 19.73
C ALA A 88 -3.61 15.15 18.22
N ILE A 89 -4.03 14.16 17.44
CA ILE A 89 -3.87 14.18 15.97
C ILE A 89 -4.73 15.29 15.35
N GLU A 90 -5.95 15.49 15.83
CA GLU A 90 -6.85 16.56 15.38
C GLU A 90 -6.26 17.94 15.71
N PHE A 91 -5.67 18.09 16.89
CA PHE A 91 -4.94 19.29 17.27
C PHE A 91 -3.83 19.63 16.27
N PHE A 92 -3.03 18.64 15.83
CA PHE A 92 -2.00 18.87 14.81
C PHE A 92 -2.55 19.23 13.43
N LYS A 93 -3.73 18.72 13.08
CA LYS A 93 -4.34 18.94 11.75
C LYS A 93 -5.10 20.25 11.66
N ASN A 94 -5.45 20.85 12.78
CA ASN A 94 -6.23 22.09 12.79
C ASN A 94 -5.44 23.23 12.12
N PRO A 95 -5.99 23.88 11.06
CA PRO A 95 -5.32 24.99 10.39
C PRO A 95 -5.01 26.16 11.31
N ALA A 96 -5.83 26.42 12.35
CA ALA A 96 -5.58 27.45 13.37
C ALA A 96 -4.27 27.20 14.14
N ASN A 97 -3.83 25.94 14.22
CA ASN A 97 -2.63 25.55 14.96
C ASN A 97 -1.40 25.49 14.06
N LYS A 98 -1.50 25.64 12.73
CA LYS A 98 -0.38 25.46 11.80
C LYS A 98 0.82 26.34 12.10
N ASN A 99 0.59 27.58 12.54
CA ASN A 99 1.64 28.58 12.74
C ASN A 99 2.25 28.55 14.16
N MET A 100 1.76 27.70 15.06
CA MET A 100 2.36 27.58 16.39
C MET A 100 3.78 26.97 16.30
N PRO A 101 4.74 27.47 17.11
CA PRO A 101 6.04 26.85 17.28
C PRO A 101 5.91 25.37 17.65
N PHE A 102 6.78 24.52 17.08
CA PHE A 102 6.71 23.06 17.27
C PHE A 102 6.78 22.65 18.75
N SER A 103 7.61 23.33 19.55
CA SER A 103 7.71 23.11 21.00
C SER A 103 6.38 23.34 21.72
N ILE A 104 5.66 24.42 21.38
CA ILE A 104 4.34 24.75 21.95
C ILE A 104 3.30 23.72 21.51
N LYS A 105 3.28 23.32 20.25
CA LYS A 105 2.39 22.25 19.76
C LYS A 105 2.60 20.94 20.53
N MET A 106 3.86 20.59 20.78
CA MET A 106 4.19 19.37 21.49
C MET A 106 3.78 19.43 22.96
N MET A 107 3.83 20.61 23.57
CA MET A 107 3.34 20.84 24.93
C MET A 107 1.81 20.75 25.02
N GLU A 108 1.06 21.33 24.08
CA GLU A 108 -0.41 21.21 24.01
C GLU A 108 -0.85 19.75 23.82
N VAL A 109 -0.16 19.02 22.95
CA VAL A 109 -0.38 17.58 22.77
C VAL A 109 -0.01 16.79 24.02
N GLY A 110 1.09 17.15 24.67
CA GLY A 110 1.48 16.60 25.97
C GLY A 110 0.36 16.76 27.00
N LYS A 111 -0.29 17.93 27.09
CA LYS A 111 -1.45 18.15 27.96
C LYS A 111 -2.62 17.23 27.63
N ILE A 112 -2.95 17.04 26.35
CA ILE A 112 -4.04 16.15 25.91
C ILE A 112 -3.75 14.70 26.32
N ILE A 113 -2.52 14.23 26.09
CA ILE A 113 -2.10 12.87 26.43
C ILE A 113 -2.07 12.67 27.95
N VAL A 114 -1.50 13.62 28.71
CA VAL A 114 -1.44 13.56 30.18
C VAL A 114 -2.85 13.62 30.77
N THR A 115 -3.72 14.51 30.32
CA THR A 115 -5.12 14.58 30.78
C THR A 115 -5.87 13.28 30.49
N GLY A 116 -5.66 12.70 29.30
CA GLY A 116 -6.21 11.39 28.92
C GLY A 116 -5.69 10.24 29.78
N ALA A 117 -4.41 10.27 30.14
CA ALA A 117 -3.78 9.28 31.01
C ALA A 117 -4.23 9.42 32.47
N THR A 118 -4.24 10.64 33.03
CA THR A 118 -4.62 10.92 34.43
C THR A 118 -6.11 10.63 34.68
N ALA A 119 -6.97 10.88 33.70
CA ALA A 119 -8.40 10.56 33.80
C ALA A 119 -8.70 9.05 33.94
N GLY A 120 -7.75 8.16 33.64
CA GLY A 120 -7.92 6.72 33.86
C GLY A 120 -6.73 5.97 34.48
N GLY A 121 -5.70 6.67 34.92
CA GLY A 121 -4.43 6.11 35.42
C GLY A 121 -4.40 5.69 36.89
N ALA A 122 -5.48 5.90 37.65
CA ALA A 122 -5.54 5.52 39.07
C ALA A 122 -5.77 4.01 39.31
N ILE A 123 -5.55 3.14 38.32
CA ILE A 123 -5.88 1.71 38.40
C ILE A 123 -4.63 0.90 38.80
N LEU A 124 -4.42 0.73 40.10
CA LEU A 124 -3.48 -0.26 40.63
C LEU A 124 -4.10 -1.67 40.52
N LEU A 125 -3.92 -2.29 39.35
CA LEU A 125 -4.57 -3.56 38.96
C LEU A 125 -4.33 -4.68 39.99
N GLY A 126 -3.09 -4.88 40.42
CA GLY A 126 -2.72 -5.95 41.37
C GLY A 126 -3.28 -5.72 42.77
N GLU A 127 -3.16 -4.51 43.30
CA GLU A 127 -3.64 -4.17 44.65
C GLU A 127 -5.16 -4.26 44.79
N THR A 128 -5.89 -3.88 43.74
CA THR A 128 -7.36 -3.97 43.74
C THR A 128 -7.82 -5.42 43.74
N ILE A 129 -7.14 -6.29 42.99
CA ILE A 129 -7.42 -7.72 42.95
C ILE A 129 -7.06 -8.36 44.30
N GLU A 130 -5.90 -8.03 44.85
CA GLU A 130 -5.47 -8.50 46.18
C GLU A 130 -6.50 -8.16 47.26
N LYS A 131 -6.96 -6.90 47.33
CA LYS A 131 -8.00 -6.47 48.28
C LYS A 131 -9.30 -7.25 48.12
N GLY A 132 -9.70 -7.55 46.88
CA GLY A 132 -10.88 -8.38 46.61
C GLY A 132 -10.70 -9.82 47.09
N LEU A 133 -9.52 -10.40 46.89
CA LEU A 133 -9.21 -11.78 47.27
C LEU A 133 -9.04 -11.96 48.79
N MET A 134 -8.52 -10.95 49.50
CA MET A 134 -8.38 -10.97 50.96
C MET A 134 -9.72 -11.10 51.70
N THR A 135 -10.86 -10.84 51.04
CA THR A 135 -12.20 -11.03 51.62
C THR A 135 -12.53 -12.51 51.88
N ILE A 136 -11.78 -13.46 51.31
CA ILE A 136 -11.96 -14.89 51.58
C ILE A 136 -10.90 -15.37 52.57
N PRO A 137 -11.30 -15.98 53.69
CA PRO A 137 -10.36 -16.47 54.72
C PRO A 137 -9.26 -17.39 54.20
N VAL A 138 -9.55 -18.24 53.20
CA VAL A 138 -8.56 -19.17 52.62
C VAL A 138 -7.42 -18.46 51.86
N PHE A 139 -7.66 -17.24 51.36
CA PHE A 139 -6.66 -16.46 50.62
C PHE A 139 -5.89 -15.46 51.48
N ALA A 140 -6.33 -15.22 52.71
CA ALA A 140 -5.61 -14.43 53.70
C ALA A 140 -4.41 -15.19 54.32
N PHE A 141 -4.26 -16.49 54.03
CA PHE A 141 -3.14 -17.30 54.50
C PHE A 141 -1.80 -16.71 54.03
N GLN A 142 -0.92 -16.42 54.99
CA GLN A 142 0.38 -15.81 54.78
C GLN A 142 1.43 -16.87 54.40
N ILE A 143 2.15 -16.60 53.32
CA ILE A 143 3.31 -17.35 52.85
C ILE A 143 4.56 -16.56 53.29
N PRO A 144 5.49 -17.17 54.03
CA PRO A 144 6.74 -16.51 54.42
C PRO A 144 7.44 -15.88 53.21
N LEU A 145 7.91 -14.63 53.35
CA LEU A 145 8.60 -13.82 52.33
C LEU A 145 7.80 -13.42 51.07
N LEU A 146 6.60 -13.98 50.84
CA LEU A 146 5.82 -13.78 49.60
C LEU A 146 4.44 -13.14 49.83
N GLY A 147 4.08 -12.82 51.07
CA GLY A 147 2.79 -12.22 51.43
C GLY A 147 1.66 -13.24 51.46
N SER A 148 0.41 -12.79 51.37
CA SER A 148 -0.76 -13.67 51.36
C SER A 148 -0.95 -14.37 50.00
N LEU A 149 -1.68 -15.48 49.97
CA LEU A 149 -2.09 -16.10 48.70
C LEU A 149 -2.90 -15.12 47.83
N ALA A 150 -3.68 -14.23 48.45
CA ALA A 150 -4.34 -13.11 47.79
C ALA A 150 -3.35 -12.14 47.10
N SER A 151 -2.24 -11.80 47.75
CA SER A 151 -1.21 -10.91 47.19
C SER A 151 -0.51 -11.55 45.99
N LEU A 152 -0.16 -12.84 46.09
CA LEU A 152 0.48 -13.57 45.02
C LEU A 152 -0.43 -13.73 43.78
N LEU A 153 -1.72 -14.01 44.00
CA LEU A 153 -2.73 -14.00 42.94
C LEU A 153 -2.98 -12.60 42.39
N GLY A 154 -2.99 -11.58 43.23
CA GLY A 154 -3.13 -10.18 42.85
C GLY A 154 -2.00 -9.73 41.92
N MET A 155 -0.75 -10.02 42.27
CA MET A 155 0.41 -9.76 41.43
C MET A 155 0.34 -10.52 40.10
N PHE A 156 -0.01 -11.82 40.14
CA PHE A 156 -0.10 -12.64 38.94
C PHE A 156 -1.18 -12.13 37.96
N PHE A 157 -2.41 -11.94 38.44
CA PHE A 157 -3.49 -11.41 37.59
C PHE A 157 -3.23 -9.96 37.19
N GLY A 158 -2.62 -9.15 38.06
CA GLY A 158 -2.17 -7.80 37.72
C GLY A 158 -1.18 -7.79 36.56
N ALA A 159 -0.15 -8.65 36.60
CA ALA A 159 0.83 -8.81 35.54
C ALA A 159 0.22 -9.35 34.23
N LEU A 160 -0.66 -10.35 34.32
CA LEU A 160 -1.36 -10.89 33.16
C LEU A 160 -2.25 -9.85 32.47
N ILE A 161 -3.04 -9.11 33.24
CA ILE A 161 -3.92 -8.08 32.71
C ILE A 161 -3.08 -6.94 32.12
N SER A 162 -2.04 -6.49 32.82
CA SER A 162 -1.13 -5.45 32.33
C SER A 162 -0.44 -5.87 31.01
N GLY A 163 0.11 -7.08 30.95
CA GLY A 163 0.75 -7.61 29.74
C GLY A 163 -0.20 -7.74 28.55
N LEU A 164 -1.45 -8.18 28.79
CA LEU A 164 -2.48 -8.19 27.77
C LEU A 164 -2.83 -6.78 27.27
N ILE A 165 -3.06 -5.85 28.21
CA ILE A 165 -3.44 -4.47 27.87
C ILE A 165 -2.33 -3.79 27.08
N GLY A 166 -1.07 -4.04 27.43
CA GLY A 166 0.09 -3.63 26.63
C GLY A 166 0.04 -4.19 25.21
N ALA A 167 -0.18 -5.50 25.05
CA ALA A 167 -0.26 -6.13 23.73
C ALA A 167 -1.45 -5.62 22.88
N LEU A 168 -2.59 -5.35 23.52
CA LEU A 168 -3.76 -4.75 22.85
C LEU A 168 -3.49 -3.31 22.44
N ALA A 169 -2.79 -2.53 23.26
CA ALA A 169 -2.41 -1.15 22.95
C ALA A 169 -1.47 -1.11 21.75
N LEU A 170 -0.44 -1.97 21.73
CA LEU A 170 0.49 -2.09 20.60
C LEU A 170 -0.24 -2.44 19.30
N ASN A 171 -1.15 -3.42 19.31
CA ASN A 171 -1.94 -3.78 18.14
C ASN A 171 -2.83 -2.62 17.62
N LEU A 172 -3.37 -1.78 18.52
CA LEU A 172 -4.09 -0.57 18.09
C LEU A 172 -3.15 0.44 17.43
N ILE A 173 -1.96 0.65 18.02
CA ILE A 173 -0.92 1.55 17.47
C ILE A 173 -0.49 1.07 16.09
N ASP A 174 -0.16 -0.21 15.91
CA ASP A 174 0.25 -0.79 14.64
C ASP A 174 -0.81 -0.59 13.56
N LYS A 175 -2.10 -0.81 13.89
CA LYS A 175 -3.21 -0.56 12.96
C LYS A 175 -3.32 0.91 12.55
N MET A 176 -3.12 1.83 13.48
CA MET A 176 -3.11 3.27 13.18
C MET A 176 -1.95 3.64 12.25
N ILE A 177 -0.75 3.12 12.53
CA ILE A 177 0.45 3.32 11.72
C ILE A 177 0.22 2.76 10.31
N ALA A 178 -0.22 1.51 10.19
CA ALA A 178 -0.49 0.87 8.90
C ALA A 178 -1.51 1.65 8.06
N LYS A 179 -2.60 2.13 8.68
CA LYS A 179 -3.60 2.97 8.01
C LYS A 179 -2.99 4.28 7.51
N LYS A 180 -2.15 4.93 8.32
CA LYS A 180 -1.48 6.18 7.94
C LYS A 180 -0.47 5.95 6.81
N GLN A 181 0.32 4.88 6.89
CA GLN A 181 1.30 4.53 5.86
C GLN A 181 0.63 4.24 4.52
N ARG A 182 -0.50 3.51 4.52
CA ARG A 182 -1.28 3.27 3.30
C ARG A 182 -1.75 4.56 2.65
N SER A 183 -2.25 5.51 3.45
CA SER A 183 -2.68 6.83 2.97
C SER A 183 -1.53 7.65 2.39
N ILE A 184 -0.36 7.64 3.04
CA ILE A 184 0.85 8.32 2.53
C ILE A 184 1.28 7.71 1.20
N ASN A 185 1.35 6.37 1.12
CA ASN A 185 1.74 5.67 -0.08
C ASN A 185 0.78 5.98 -1.25
N GLN A 186 -0.53 5.95 -1.02
CA GLN A 186 -1.53 6.35 -2.03
C GLN A 186 -1.29 7.79 -2.53
N SER A 187 -1.03 8.73 -1.62
CA SER A 187 -0.73 10.11 -1.99
C SER A 187 0.54 10.23 -2.84
N GLN A 188 1.59 9.47 -2.50
CA GLN A 188 2.84 9.44 -3.26
C GLN A 188 2.64 8.83 -4.64
N GLN A 189 1.87 7.75 -4.75
CA GLN A 189 1.52 7.15 -6.05
C GLN A 189 0.76 8.13 -6.94
N ILE A 190 -0.19 8.90 -6.39
CA ILE A 190 -0.92 9.93 -7.14
C ILE A 190 0.04 11.01 -7.63
N SER A 191 0.90 11.53 -6.76
CA SER A 191 1.91 12.52 -7.16
C SER A 191 2.79 11.99 -8.29
N LYS A 192 3.28 10.76 -8.17
CA LYS A 192 4.15 10.17 -9.19
C LYS A 192 3.43 9.93 -10.52
N LYS A 193 2.14 9.55 -10.48
CA LYS A 193 1.30 9.45 -11.68
C LYS A 193 1.12 10.81 -12.36
N ASN A 194 0.95 11.88 -11.61
CA ASN A 194 0.87 13.23 -12.17
C ASN A 194 2.18 13.65 -12.85
N ASP A 195 3.34 13.35 -12.24
CA ASP A 195 4.65 13.60 -12.88
C ASP A 195 4.81 12.84 -14.21
N ILE A 196 4.32 11.59 -14.27
CA ILE A 196 4.32 10.78 -15.48
C ILE A 196 3.43 11.41 -16.55
N ILE A 197 2.22 11.86 -16.20
CA ILE A 197 1.29 12.54 -17.12
C ILE A 197 1.96 13.79 -17.72
N ASN A 198 2.56 14.63 -16.88
CA ASN A 198 3.27 15.83 -17.35
C ASN A 198 4.42 15.49 -18.31
N SER A 199 5.15 14.40 -18.02
CA SER A 199 6.24 13.94 -18.90
C SER A 199 5.71 13.39 -20.22
N GLN A 200 4.58 12.67 -20.21
CA GLN A 200 3.93 12.15 -21.42
C GLN A 200 3.42 13.29 -22.31
N GLU A 201 2.88 14.36 -21.72
CA GLU A 201 2.45 15.55 -22.47
C GLU A 201 3.63 16.17 -23.22
N GLN A 202 4.80 16.32 -22.57
CA GLN A 202 6.01 16.82 -23.22
C GLN A 202 6.48 15.92 -24.36
N ILE A 203 6.46 14.59 -24.18
CA ILE A 203 6.81 13.63 -25.23
C ILE A 203 5.84 13.73 -26.42
N LEU A 204 4.54 13.87 -26.17
CA LEU A 204 3.54 14.02 -27.22
C LEU A 204 3.82 15.26 -28.08
N VAL A 205 4.16 16.39 -27.44
CA VAL A 205 4.54 17.63 -28.14
C VAL A 205 5.76 17.42 -29.03
N VAL A 206 6.82 16.79 -28.50
CA VAL A 206 8.05 16.50 -29.28
C VAL A 206 7.75 15.56 -30.46
N MET A 207 6.98 14.50 -30.24
CA MET A 207 6.58 13.55 -31.29
C MET A 207 5.75 14.21 -32.38
N ALA A 208 4.82 15.10 -32.03
CA ALA A 208 4.03 15.86 -33.00
C ALA A 208 4.92 16.79 -33.85
N ALA A 209 5.89 17.46 -33.23
CA ALA A 209 6.85 18.31 -33.93
C ALA A 209 7.75 17.50 -34.88
N GLN A 210 8.26 16.35 -34.44
CA GLN A 210 9.04 15.44 -35.29
C GLN A 210 8.22 14.93 -36.47
N ALA A 211 7.00 14.45 -36.23
CA ALA A 211 6.12 14.00 -37.31
C ALA A 211 5.80 15.10 -38.33
N ALA A 212 5.64 16.35 -37.88
CA ALA A 212 5.44 17.49 -38.78
C ALA A 212 6.69 17.77 -39.64
N ASN A 213 7.89 17.69 -39.05
CA ASN A 213 9.15 17.83 -39.78
C ASN A 213 9.35 16.69 -40.77
N ASP A 214 9.17 15.44 -40.36
CA ASP A 214 9.30 14.26 -41.22
C ASP A 214 8.33 14.33 -42.42
N LYS A 215 7.11 14.81 -42.19
CA LYS A 215 6.13 15.06 -43.26
C LYS A 215 6.62 16.12 -44.24
N LYS A 216 7.20 17.21 -43.75
CA LYS A 216 7.75 18.29 -44.58
C LYS A 216 8.94 17.77 -45.41
N ASP A 217 9.87 17.05 -44.79
CA ASP A 217 11.05 16.51 -45.45
C ASP A 217 10.65 15.48 -46.51
N THR A 218 9.68 14.61 -46.19
CA THR A 218 9.12 13.66 -47.15
C THR A 218 8.47 14.37 -48.34
N ALA A 219 7.67 15.40 -48.10
CA ALA A 219 7.04 16.18 -49.17
C ALA A 219 8.08 16.88 -50.05
N GLN A 220 9.13 17.44 -49.45
CA GLN A 220 10.23 18.07 -50.19
C GLN A 220 10.99 17.05 -51.03
N ASN A 221 11.30 15.88 -50.48
CA ASN A 221 11.96 14.80 -51.21
C ASN A 221 11.12 14.31 -52.40
N VAL A 222 9.80 14.18 -52.22
CA VAL A 222 8.88 13.83 -53.31
C VAL A 222 8.89 14.90 -54.39
N MET A 223 8.83 16.19 -54.02
CA MET A 223 8.85 17.29 -54.97
C MET A 223 10.17 17.38 -55.76
N ASN A 224 11.31 17.23 -55.08
CA ASN A 224 12.62 17.19 -55.72
C ASN A 224 12.71 16.03 -56.73
N ARG A 225 12.24 14.82 -56.35
CA ARG A 225 12.21 13.67 -57.26
C ARG A 225 11.30 13.87 -58.46
N HIS A 226 10.19 14.59 -58.31
CA HIS A 226 9.33 14.94 -59.43
C HIS A 226 9.99 15.95 -60.37
N GLN A 227 10.72 16.94 -59.84
CA GLN A 227 11.52 17.86 -60.65
C GLN A 227 12.61 17.13 -61.42
N GLU A 228 13.41 16.29 -60.74
CA GLU A 228 14.44 15.46 -61.37
C GLU A 228 13.87 14.56 -62.47
N ALA A 229 12.71 13.93 -62.24
CA ALA A 229 12.04 13.13 -63.25
C ALA A 229 11.58 13.97 -64.45
N ASN A 230 11.08 15.19 -64.20
CA ASN A 230 10.66 16.09 -65.26
C ASN A 230 11.85 16.54 -66.13
N ASP A 231 12.98 16.88 -65.51
CA ASP A 231 14.22 17.24 -66.22
C ASP A 231 14.72 16.08 -67.10
N VAL A 232 14.67 14.84 -66.60
CA VAL A 232 15.04 13.64 -67.36
C VAL A 232 14.10 13.41 -68.54
N ILE A 233 12.79 13.57 -68.35
CA ILE A 233 11.79 13.44 -69.41
C ILE A 233 12.00 14.52 -70.46
N GLU A 234 12.14 15.77 -70.07
CA GLU A 234 12.35 16.90 -70.98
C GLU A 234 13.59 16.68 -71.84
N LYS A 235 14.73 16.32 -71.23
CA LYS A 235 15.96 16.00 -71.96
C LYS A 235 15.79 14.83 -72.93
N SER A 236 15.05 13.80 -72.52
CA SER A 236 14.80 12.62 -73.37
C SER A 236 13.90 12.98 -74.54
N THR A 237 12.84 13.76 -74.33
CA THR A 237 11.94 14.23 -75.40
C THR A 237 12.67 15.11 -76.39
N SER A 238 13.46 16.09 -75.93
CA SER A 238 14.27 16.92 -76.84
C SER A 238 15.23 16.08 -77.68
N SER A 239 15.86 15.07 -77.07
CA SER A 239 16.74 14.14 -77.80
C SER A 239 15.97 13.31 -78.84
N VAL A 240 14.73 12.91 -78.55
CA VAL A 240 13.87 12.20 -79.51
C VAL A 240 13.46 13.12 -80.66
N ASP A 241 13.06 14.35 -80.38
CA ASP A 241 12.68 15.34 -81.40
C ASP A 241 13.85 15.67 -82.33
N GLU A 242 15.06 15.87 -81.78
CA GLU A 242 16.28 16.07 -82.56
C GLU A 242 16.57 14.89 -83.49
N ASN A 243 16.46 13.66 -82.97
CA ASN A 243 16.67 12.46 -83.78
C ASN A 243 15.59 12.30 -84.87
N LEU A 244 14.33 12.60 -84.57
CA LEU A 244 13.24 12.50 -85.54
C LEU A 244 13.43 13.50 -86.69
N ASN A 245 13.85 14.72 -86.37
CA ASN A 245 14.19 15.72 -87.38
C ASN A 245 15.34 15.26 -88.28
N ALA A 246 16.40 14.68 -87.69
CA ALA A 246 17.52 14.14 -88.46
C ALA A 246 17.10 12.97 -89.37
N VAL A 247 16.19 12.10 -88.94
CA VAL A 247 15.63 11.03 -89.78
C VAL A 247 14.84 11.61 -90.95
N ASN A 248 13.95 12.57 -90.69
CA ASN A 248 13.15 13.22 -91.74
C ASN A 248 14.03 13.94 -92.78
N ASP A 249 15.09 14.60 -92.35
CA ASP A 249 16.04 15.27 -93.27
C ASP A 249 16.80 14.26 -94.13
N ASN A 250 17.21 13.13 -93.55
CA ASN A 250 17.84 12.04 -94.30
C ASN A 250 16.87 11.39 -95.30
N GLU A 251 15.61 11.21 -94.92
CA GLU A 251 14.56 10.66 -95.78
C GLU A 251 14.32 11.55 -97.00
N LYS A 252 14.14 12.86 -96.80
CA LYS A 252 14.04 13.84 -97.91
C LYS A 252 15.26 13.78 -98.84
N LYS A 253 16.46 13.70 -98.27
CA LYS A 253 17.70 13.61 -99.07
C LYS A 253 17.76 12.31 -99.87
N SER A 254 17.27 11.20 -99.30
CA SER A 254 17.16 9.91 -99.99
C SER A 254 16.15 9.98 -101.14
N GLU A 255 14.99 10.59 -100.93
CA GLU A 255 13.98 10.82 -101.97
C GLU A 255 14.51 11.69 -103.12
N GLU A 256 15.27 12.74 -102.81
CA GLU A 256 15.94 13.57 -103.83
C GLU A 256 16.96 12.78 -104.65
N ILE A 257 17.78 11.94 -104.00
CA ILE A 257 18.76 11.08 -104.68
C ILE A 257 18.03 10.07 -105.57
N GLN A 258 16.97 9.46 -105.07
CA GLN A 258 16.19 8.50 -105.84
C GLN A 258 15.56 9.15 -107.08
N THR A 259 14.98 10.34 -106.92
CA THR A 259 14.44 11.13 -108.04
C THR A 259 15.51 11.44 -109.08
N ARG A 260 16.69 11.94 -108.66
CA ARG A 260 17.81 12.22 -109.58
C ARG A 260 18.28 10.96 -110.31
N ASN A 261 18.38 9.84 -109.62
CA ASN A 261 18.79 8.57 -110.22
C ASN A 261 17.77 8.06 -111.24
N THR A 262 16.47 8.17 -110.95
CA THR A 262 15.41 7.83 -111.91
C THR A 262 15.50 8.71 -113.15
N SER A 263 15.62 10.03 -113.01
CA SER A 263 15.78 10.93 -114.16
C SER A 263 17.02 10.62 -114.98
N ALA A 264 18.15 10.30 -114.35
CA ALA A 264 19.37 9.92 -115.06
C ALA A 264 19.23 8.58 -115.80
N LEU A 265 18.48 7.63 -115.26
CA LEU A 265 18.17 6.36 -115.94
C LEU A 265 17.25 6.59 -117.15
N ASP A 266 16.24 7.44 -117.00
CA ASP A 266 15.35 7.83 -118.12
C ASP A 266 16.16 8.50 -119.25
N GLU A 267 17.08 9.40 -118.91
CA GLU A 267 17.98 10.03 -119.88
C GLU A 267 18.89 9.00 -120.60
N ILE A 268 19.39 7.98 -119.89
CA ILE A 268 20.20 6.91 -120.49
C ILE A 268 19.35 6.03 -121.42
N ASP A 269 18.12 5.70 -121.03
CA ASP A 269 17.21 4.89 -121.84
C ASP A 269 16.80 5.62 -123.12
N ASP A 270 16.54 6.93 -123.03
CA ASP A 270 16.30 7.80 -124.18
C ASP A 270 17.50 7.84 -125.15
N ILE A 271 18.74 7.84 -124.64
CA ILE A 271 19.94 7.78 -125.48
C ILE A 271 20.05 6.41 -126.17
N LEU A 272 19.78 5.32 -125.46
CA LEU A 272 19.87 3.97 -126.00
C LEU A 272 18.79 3.66 -127.05
N ASN A 273 17.59 4.20 -126.90
CA ASN A 273 16.48 4.03 -127.85
C ASN A 273 16.66 4.86 -129.15
N ASN A 274 17.61 5.78 -129.18
CA ASN A 274 17.93 6.64 -130.34
C ASN A 274 19.20 6.21 -131.10
N LEU A 275 19.76 5.02 -130.81
CA LEU A 275 20.86 4.36 -131.51
C LEU A 275 20.36 3.24 -132.44
#